data_AF-A0A938G603-F1
#
_entry.id   AF-A0A938G603-F1
#
_cell.length_a   1.000
_cell.length_b   1.000
_cell.length_c   1.000
_cell.angle_alpha   90.00
_cell.angle_beta   90.00
_cell.angle_gamma   90.00
#
_symmetry.space_group_name_H-M   'P 1'
#
loop_
_entity.id
_entity.type
_entity.pdbx_description
1 polymer ?
#
loop_
_entity_poly.entity_id
_entity_poly.type
_entity_poly.pdbx_seq_one_letter_code
_entity_poly.pdbx_strand_id
1 'polypeptide(L)'
;MKRNLAALAAVLLVGCSGSGASGTSDDTGEFNDADLEFVQGMIPHHEQAIQMADMVLRDEVTVSTADLAAEIRAAQAPEIADMRALLAEWGEEEDPHAMHEMDDHSMHGMMTDDDFNSLDAATGVDFERMWL
;
A
#
# COMPACT_ATOMS: atom_id res chain seq x y z
N MET A 1 -39.79 -6.82 57.95
CA MET A 1 -39.19 -5.75 58.78
C MET A 1 -37.68 -5.85 58.66
N LYS A 2 -37.01 -4.77 58.20
CA LYS A 2 -35.62 -4.29 58.45
C LYS A 2 -34.52 -5.37 58.61
N ARG A 3 -33.37 -5.30 57.94
CA ARG A 3 -32.39 -4.20 57.97
C ARG A 3 -31.39 -4.30 56.79
N ASN A 4 -31.10 -3.15 56.19
CA ASN A 4 -29.99 -2.88 55.26
C ASN A 4 -28.65 -2.64 56.01
N LEU A 5 -27.56 -2.54 55.22
CA LEU A 5 -26.14 -2.21 55.48
C LEU A 5 -25.22 -3.45 55.47
N ALA A 6 -24.03 -3.47 54.86
CA ALA A 6 -23.14 -2.49 54.19
C ALA A 6 -22.23 -3.33 53.23
N ALA A 7 -21.30 -2.85 52.40
CA ALA A 7 -20.56 -1.61 52.28
C ALA A 7 -20.03 -1.53 50.83
N LEU A 8 -20.03 -0.34 50.24
CA LEU A 8 -19.34 -0.07 48.98
C LEU A 8 -17.94 0.43 49.35
N ALA A 9 -16.92 -0.40 49.15
CA ALA A 9 -15.52 0.02 49.27
C ALA A 9 -15.09 0.62 47.93
N ALA A 10 -14.98 1.95 47.87
CA ALA A 10 -14.34 2.63 46.76
C ALA A 10 -12.82 2.51 46.92
N VAL A 11 -12.18 1.70 46.07
CA VAL A 11 -10.73 1.65 45.94
C VAL A 11 -10.32 2.79 45.01
N LEU A 12 -9.67 3.81 45.56
CA LEU A 12 -8.96 4.83 44.79
C LEU A 12 -7.59 4.25 44.39
N LEU A 13 -7.47 3.86 43.14
CA LEU A 13 -6.17 3.56 42.52
C LEU A 13 -5.52 4.87 42.09
N VAL A 14 -4.63 5.40 42.93
CA VAL A 14 -3.59 6.33 42.51
C VAL A 14 -2.58 5.53 41.69
N GLY A 15 -2.64 5.69 40.37
CA GLY A 15 -1.70 5.13 39.41
C GLY A 15 -0.49 6.04 39.22
N CYS A 16 0.70 5.44 39.27
CA CYS A 16 2.01 6.07 39.28
C CYS A 16 2.30 6.97 38.07
N SER A 17 2.95 8.11 38.33
CA SER A 17 3.71 8.87 37.35
C SER A 17 4.88 8.03 36.84
N GLY A 18 4.65 7.29 35.77
CA GLY A 18 5.71 6.79 34.91
C GLY A 18 6.05 7.87 33.90
N SER A 19 7.22 8.49 34.04
CA SER A 19 7.85 9.28 32.98
C SER A 19 8.23 8.34 31.83
N GLY A 20 7.23 7.93 31.05
CA GLY A 20 7.44 7.47 29.69
C GLY A 20 7.68 8.70 28.85
N ALA A 21 8.87 8.80 28.26
CA ALA A 21 9.15 9.77 27.22
C ALA A 21 8.05 9.63 26.16
N SER A 22 7.07 10.54 26.22
CA SER A 22 6.17 10.77 25.12
C SER A 22 7.06 11.37 24.05
N GLY A 23 7.52 10.54 23.12
CA GLY A 23 7.89 11.04 21.81
C GLY A 23 6.66 11.79 21.34
N THR A 24 6.73 13.11 21.42
CA THR A 24 5.78 13.98 20.78
C THR A 24 6.04 13.78 19.30
N SER A 25 5.38 12.78 18.70
CA SER A 25 5.06 12.88 17.29
C SER A 25 4.28 14.17 17.17
N ASP A 26 4.92 15.18 16.60
CA ASP A 26 4.27 16.41 16.21
C ASP A 26 3.33 15.99 15.07
N ASP A 27 2.13 15.54 15.46
CA ASP A 27 1.04 15.19 14.56
C ASP A 27 0.41 16.51 14.12
N THR A 28 1.15 17.28 13.32
CA THR A 28 0.65 18.52 12.71
C THR A 28 -0.29 18.25 11.54
N GLY A 29 -0.51 16.99 11.16
CA GLY A 29 -1.25 16.62 9.95
C GLY A 29 -0.52 17.02 8.66
N GLU A 30 0.76 17.38 8.74
CA GLU A 30 1.62 17.61 7.58
C GLU A 30 2.31 16.30 7.17
N PHE A 31 2.43 16.10 5.85
CA PHE A 31 3.19 14.98 5.29
C PHE A 31 4.68 15.07 5.67
N ASN A 32 5.37 13.94 5.69
CA ASN A 32 6.81 13.88 5.93
C ASN A 32 7.53 13.15 4.79
N ASP A 33 8.87 13.09 4.87
CA ASP A 33 9.71 12.47 3.84
C ASP A 33 9.33 11.00 3.57
N ALA A 34 8.89 10.26 4.57
CA ALA A 34 8.47 8.86 4.39
C ALA A 34 7.12 8.75 3.65
N ASP A 35 6.21 9.71 3.84
CA ASP A 35 4.95 9.78 3.08
C ASP A 35 5.25 10.12 1.61
N LEU A 36 6.18 11.05 1.38
CA LEU A 36 6.63 11.42 0.04
C LEU A 36 7.29 10.24 -0.67
N GLU A 37 8.24 9.56 -0.03
CA GLU A 37 8.92 8.37 -0.56
C GLU A 37 7.91 7.26 -0.88
N PHE A 38 6.96 7.00 0.02
CA PHE A 38 5.91 6.01 -0.19
C PHE A 38 5.06 6.35 -1.41
N VAL A 39 4.54 7.58 -1.51
CA VAL A 39 3.68 8.01 -2.63
C VAL A 39 4.45 7.98 -3.95
N GLN A 40 5.68 8.49 -3.97
CA GLN A 40 6.52 8.49 -5.17
C GLN A 40 6.87 7.07 -5.63
N GLY A 41 7.11 6.13 -4.71
CA GLY A 41 7.38 4.74 -5.05
C GLY A 41 6.13 3.94 -5.43
N MET A 42 4.98 4.24 -4.84
CA MET A 42 3.77 3.45 -5.03
C MET A 42 3.04 3.78 -6.34
N ILE A 43 3.20 5.00 -6.87
CA ILE A 43 2.69 5.35 -8.22
C ILE A 43 3.24 4.39 -9.29
N PRO A 44 4.57 4.28 -9.52
CA PRO A 44 5.11 3.38 -10.53
C PRO A 44 4.88 1.91 -10.19
N HIS A 45 4.79 1.55 -8.91
CA HIS A 45 4.41 0.20 -8.47
C HIS A 45 3.01 -0.18 -8.98
N HIS A 46 2.03 0.70 -8.78
CA HIS A 46 0.67 0.48 -9.27
C HIS A 46 0.56 0.53 -10.78
N GLU A 47 1.32 1.40 -11.44
CA GLU A 47 1.37 1.46 -12.90
C GLU A 47 1.85 0.13 -13.50
N GLN A 48 2.86 -0.51 -12.89
CA GLN A 48 3.34 -1.82 -13.31
C GLN A 48 2.29 -2.92 -13.12
N ALA A 49 1.59 -2.93 -11.98
CA ALA A 49 0.52 -3.91 -11.74
C ALA A 49 -0.67 -3.73 -12.69
N ILE A 50 -1.02 -2.50 -13.08
CA ILE A 50 -2.01 -2.24 -14.13
C ILE A 50 -1.51 -2.73 -15.49
N GLN A 51 -0.23 -2.53 -15.81
CA GLN A 51 0.35 -3.05 -17.04
C GLN A 51 0.26 -4.58 -17.10
N MET A 52 0.56 -5.28 -16.00
CA MET A 52 0.37 -6.73 -15.90
C MET A 52 -1.09 -7.14 -16.05
N ALA A 53 -2.03 -6.42 -15.43
CA ALA A 53 -3.46 -6.69 -15.57
C ALA A 53 -3.94 -6.53 -17.03
N ASP A 54 -3.45 -5.51 -17.74
CA ASP A 54 -3.78 -5.27 -19.14
C ASP A 54 -3.18 -6.36 -20.07
N MET A 55 -2.07 -7.02 -19.70
CA MET A 55 -1.51 -8.15 -20.46
C MET A 55 -2.49 -9.33 -20.54
N VAL A 56 -3.30 -9.56 -19.50
CA VAL A 56 -4.30 -10.64 -19.46
C VAL A 56 -5.32 -10.53 -20.59
N LEU A 57 -5.60 -9.31 -21.08
CA LEU A 57 -6.53 -9.08 -22.20
C LEU A 57 -6.03 -9.65 -23.54
N ARG A 58 -4.74 -9.98 -23.64
CA ARG A 58 -4.09 -10.47 -24.86
C ARG A 58 -3.99 -11.99 -24.94
N ASP A 59 -4.28 -12.70 -23.86
CA ASP A 59 -4.06 -14.14 -23.75
C ASP A 59 -5.35 -14.92 -23.39
N GLU A 60 -5.34 -16.23 -23.60
CA GLU A 60 -6.42 -17.13 -23.21
C GLU A 60 -6.17 -17.63 -21.78
N VAL A 61 -6.79 -16.98 -20.80
CA VAL A 61 -6.72 -17.32 -19.37
C VAL A 61 -8.04 -17.86 -18.83
N THR A 62 -8.03 -18.40 -17.61
CA THR A 62 -9.27 -18.72 -16.90
C THR A 62 -10.08 -17.46 -16.57
N VAL A 63 -11.41 -17.64 -16.43
CA VAL A 63 -12.31 -16.57 -16.00
C VAL A 63 -11.88 -15.98 -14.65
N SER A 64 -11.39 -16.81 -13.72
CA SER A 64 -10.90 -16.34 -12.42
C SER A 64 -9.70 -15.41 -12.55
N THR A 65 -8.77 -15.68 -13.47
CA THR A 65 -7.59 -14.83 -13.69
C THR A 65 -7.98 -13.53 -14.38
N ALA A 66 -8.89 -13.58 -15.36
CA ALA A 66 -9.44 -12.39 -15.99
C ALA A 66 -10.19 -11.49 -14.99
N ASP A 67 -10.99 -12.09 -14.10
CA ASP A 67 -11.71 -11.36 -13.04
C ASP A 67 -10.72 -10.72 -12.06
N LEU A 68 -9.68 -11.44 -11.63
CA LEU A 68 -8.63 -10.91 -10.75
C LEU A 68 -7.88 -9.73 -11.38
N ALA A 69 -7.51 -9.83 -12.66
CA ALA A 69 -6.86 -8.74 -13.38
C ALA A 69 -7.77 -7.50 -13.45
N ALA A 70 -9.06 -7.68 -13.72
CA ALA A 70 -10.03 -6.60 -13.73
C ALA A 70 -10.18 -5.95 -12.34
N GLU A 71 -10.20 -6.74 -11.27
CA GLU A 71 -10.24 -6.26 -9.88
C GLU A 71 -8.99 -5.45 -9.52
N ILE A 72 -7.78 -5.95 -9.84
CA ILE A 72 -6.52 -5.24 -9.61
C ILE A 72 -6.55 -3.88 -10.29
N ARG A 73 -6.89 -3.84 -11.58
CA ARG A 73 -6.97 -2.60 -12.36
C ARG A 73 -7.98 -1.62 -11.78
N ALA A 74 -9.15 -2.12 -11.37
CA ALA A 74 -10.22 -1.31 -10.80
C ALA A 74 -9.86 -0.72 -9.42
N ALA A 75 -9.05 -1.44 -8.64
CA ALA A 75 -8.58 -0.98 -7.33
C ALA A 75 -7.42 0.02 -7.45
N GLN A 76 -6.42 -0.29 -8.28
CA GLN A 76 -5.17 0.48 -8.28
C GLN A 76 -5.21 1.74 -9.15
N ALA A 77 -6.03 1.78 -10.21
CA ALA A 77 -6.11 2.98 -11.05
C ALA A 77 -6.62 4.23 -10.30
N PRO A 78 -7.66 4.14 -9.44
CA PRO A 78 -8.05 5.24 -8.57
C PRO A 78 -6.96 5.65 -7.57
N GLU A 79 -6.25 4.68 -6.99
CA GLU A 79 -5.19 4.96 -5.99
C GLU A 79 -4.04 5.77 -6.59
N ILE A 80 -3.68 5.55 -7.86
CA ILE A 80 -2.72 6.42 -8.57
C ILE A 80 -3.22 7.86 -8.64
N ALA A 81 -4.51 8.07 -8.93
CA ALA A 81 -5.08 9.40 -9.00
C ALA A 81 -5.10 10.09 -7.62
N ASP A 82 -5.39 9.34 -6.57
CA ASP A 82 -5.36 9.84 -5.19
C ASP A 82 -3.92 10.22 -4.77
N MET A 83 -2.94 9.39 -5.10
CA MET A 83 -1.52 9.65 -4.85
C MET A 83 -1.00 10.88 -5.61
N ARG A 84 -1.37 11.04 -6.88
CA ARG A 84 -1.07 12.25 -7.65
C ARG A 84 -1.72 13.50 -7.07
N ALA A 85 -2.92 13.37 -6.51
CA ALA A 85 -3.60 14.46 -5.83
C ALA A 85 -2.88 14.85 -4.52
N LEU A 86 -2.36 13.87 -3.77
CA LEU A 86 -1.54 14.12 -2.58
C LEU A 86 -0.27 14.90 -2.92
N LEU A 87 0.48 14.49 -3.95
CA LEU A 87 1.68 15.23 -4.40
C LEU A 87 1.34 16.69 -4.75
N ALA A 88 0.24 16.90 -5.48
CA ALA A 88 -0.21 18.24 -5.84
C ALA A 88 -0.63 19.08 -4.62
N GLU A 89 -1.24 18.47 -3.59
CA GLU A 89 -1.57 19.12 -2.32
C GLU A 89 -0.30 19.52 -1.54
N TRP A 90 0.73 18.68 -1.60
CA TRP A 90 2.02 18.89 -0.94
C TRP A 90 2.93 19.87 -1.70
N GLY A 91 2.58 20.19 -2.94
CA GLY A 91 3.40 21.04 -3.81
C GLY A 91 4.61 20.31 -4.41
N GLU A 92 4.57 18.99 -4.41
CA GLU A 92 5.59 18.11 -4.97
C GLU A 92 5.18 17.65 -6.38
N GLU A 93 6.17 17.34 -7.21
CA GLU A 93 5.96 16.72 -8.52
C GLU A 93 6.27 15.21 -8.44
N GLU A 94 5.71 14.42 -9.36
CA GLU A 94 6.14 13.03 -9.51
C GLU A 94 7.62 12.99 -9.86
N ASP A 95 8.41 12.25 -9.08
CA ASP A 95 9.81 12.00 -9.41
C ASP A 95 9.92 10.84 -10.40
N PRO A 96 10.32 11.09 -11.67
CA PRO A 96 10.53 10.03 -12.64
C PRO A 96 11.69 9.08 -12.27
N HIS A 97 12.50 9.43 -11.26
CA HIS A 97 13.59 8.63 -10.73
C HIS A 97 13.26 7.94 -9.40
N ALA A 98 12.03 8.04 -8.89
CA ALA A 98 11.62 7.36 -7.66
C ALA A 98 11.95 5.85 -7.68
N MET A 99 11.83 5.22 -8.86
CA MET A 99 12.19 3.81 -9.07
C MET A 99 13.70 3.52 -9.05
N HIS A 100 14.55 4.49 -9.33
CA HIS A 100 16.01 4.34 -9.35
C HIS A 100 16.65 4.67 -8.00
N GLU A 101 15.98 5.47 -7.16
CA GLU A 101 16.49 5.86 -5.84
C GLU A 101 15.96 4.97 -4.71
N MET A 102 14.92 4.17 -4.97
CA MET A 102 14.47 3.14 -4.05
C MET A 102 15.56 2.07 -3.86
N ASP A 103 16.01 1.87 -2.62
CA ASP A 103 16.98 0.82 -2.23
C ASP A 103 16.52 -0.56 -2.75
N ASP A 104 17.47 -1.48 -2.96
CA ASP A 104 17.26 -2.87 -3.46
C ASP A 104 16.16 -3.65 -2.70
N HIS A 105 15.86 -3.25 -1.46
CA HIS A 105 14.79 -3.83 -0.64
C HIS A 105 13.38 -3.32 -0.99
N SER A 106 13.23 -2.10 -1.50
CA SER A 106 11.96 -1.49 -1.89
C SER A 106 11.49 -1.94 -3.29
N MET A 107 12.42 -2.47 -4.09
CA MET A 107 12.12 -3.10 -5.40
C MET A 107 11.76 -4.58 -5.29
N HIS A 108 11.74 -5.17 -4.08
CA HIS A 108 11.59 -6.62 -3.86
C HIS A 108 10.22 -7.22 -4.26
N GLY A 109 9.33 -6.43 -4.87
CA GLY A 109 8.04 -6.88 -5.41
C GLY A 109 7.79 -6.49 -6.87
N MET A 110 8.66 -5.69 -7.49
CA MET A 110 8.51 -5.26 -8.87
C MET A 110 9.10 -6.30 -9.81
N MET A 111 8.40 -6.61 -10.91
CA MET A 111 8.98 -7.37 -12.01
C MET A 111 10.12 -6.59 -12.65
N THR A 112 11.21 -7.29 -12.93
CA THR A 112 12.31 -6.75 -13.74
C THR A 112 11.91 -6.70 -15.22
N ASP A 113 12.67 -5.97 -16.04
CA ASP A 113 12.47 -5.98 -17.50
C ASP A 113 12.58 -7.39 -18.10
N ASP A 114 13.49 -8.22 -17.57
CA ASP A 114 13.68 -9.61 -18.01
C ASP A 114 12.47 -10.49 -17.63
N ASP A 115 11.87 -10.25 -16.46
CA ASP A 115 10.64 -10.93 -16.07
C ASP A 115 9.47 -10.51 -16.97
N PHE A 116 9.36 -9.22 -17.30
CA PHE A 116 8.33 -8.72 -18.22
C PHE A 116 8.44 -9.32 -19.61
N ASN A 117 9.66 -9.39 -20.14
CA ASN A 117 9.91 -10.00 -21.44
C ASN A 117 9.58 -11.50 -21.42
N SER A 118 9.87 -12.17 -20.30
CA SER A 118 9.52 -13.58 -20.12
C SER A 118 8.00 -13.79 -20.07
N LEU A 119 7.28 -12.88 -19.41
CA LEU A 119 5.82 -12.91 -19.31
C LEU A 119 5.14 -12.59 -20.64
N ASP A 120 5.57 -11.54 -21.37
CA ASP A 120 5.01 -11.19 -22.71
C ASP A 120 5.24 -12.28 -23.76
N ALA A 121 6.31 -13.06 -23.62
CA ALA A 121 6.62 -14.18 -24.51
C ALA A 121 5.86 -15.47 -24.16
N ALA A 122 5.32 -15.59 -22.94
CA ALA A 122 4.54 -16.74 -22.52
C ALA A 122 3.14 -16.71 -23.16
N THR A 123 2.51 -17.89 -23.27
CA THR A 123 1.13 -17.99 -23.79
C THR A 123 0.31 -19.04 -23.05
N GLY A 124 -1.01 -18.88 -23.02
CA GLY A 124 -1.95 -19.85 -22.44
C GLY A 124 -1.61 -20.20 -20.99
N VAL A 125 -1.56 -21.50 -20.69
CA VAL A 125 -1.33 -21.99 -19.31
C VAL A 125 0.03 -21.57 -18.72
N ASP A 126 1.05 -21.36 -19.57
CA ASP A 126 2.36 -20.91 -19.10
C ASP A 126 2.36 -19.41 -18.77
N PHE A 127 1.62 -18.61 -19.54
CA PHE A 127 1.38 -17.19 -19.22
C PHE A 127 0.61 -17.08 -17.90
N GLU A 128 -0.53 -17.76 -17.78
CA GLU A 128 -1.37 -17.70 -16.58
C GLU A 128 -0.61 -18.12 -15.32
N ARG A 129 0.23 -19.16 -15.41
CA ARG A 129 1.06 -19.62 -14.28
C ARG A 129 2.17 -18.64 -13.91
N MET A 130 2.72 -17.90 -14.87
CA MET A 130 3.77 -16.92 -14.60
C MET A 130 3.19 -15.61 -14.05
N TRP A 131 1.97 -15.28 -14.45
CA TRP A 131 1.27 -14.08 -14.01
C TRP A 131 0.79 -14.16 -12.55
N LEU A 132 0.43 -15.37 -12.07
CA LEU A 132 -0.03 -15.65 -10.70
C LEU A 132 1.12 -15.82 -9.69
#